data_AF-A0A352PW34-F1
#
_entry.id   AF-A0A352PW34-F1
#
_cell.length_a   1.000
_cell.length_b   1.000
_cell.length_c   1.000
_cell.angle_alpha   90.00
_cell.angle_beta   90.00
_cell.angle_gamma   90.00
#
_symmetry.space_group_name_H-M   'P 1'
#
loop_
_entity.id
_entity.type
_entity.pdbx_description
1 polymer ?
#
loop_
_entity_poly.entity_id
_entity_poly.type
_entity_poly.pdbx_seq_one_letter_code
_entity_poly.pdbx_strand_id
1 'polypeptide(L)'
;MITPGWVLRLLNPERWAKRSRMHTHFRIPMPASSILTISIIQPLEAPAMFSVAKLPHTSFYLWVICHPDLCRPPGEDSAHIQKRYAKASYSAHLGPSCTRLPMIPGCGMRVAHSVRQGGKCVTQQTLKRDVSCVGIGLHTGREVLMRLRPALPDSGIRFCRVDLPDRPLILARSEQVVQTEFATTLGRNGVTVSTTEHLLAALLACGVDNALIELNAPEVPIFDGSASPYLALIRSAGSVPQASPRYWLKVARTIEVRDGESYIRVSPSEQLQIAYTIDYPHPLLGRQSASWRFSDGSFEREIAGARTFGFLKDLHQLQAMGLARGGSLANAIVFDDKRVLNLDGFRFGNECARHKILDLMGDLSLVGRPVLARIEAYKAGHTLHNLLVRKLVATPDRYQIIRAAAVNPGLFNFPDQIANLRSMPMPL
;
A
#
# COMPACT_ATOMS: atom_id res chain seq x y z
N MET A 1 18.27 16.94 30.72
CA MET A 1 19.49 16.89 29.89
C MET A 1 19.70 15.47 29.36
N ILE A 2 19.70 15.29 28.02
CA ILE A 2 20.70 14.60 27.16
C ILE A 2 21.72 13.68 27.88
N THR A 3 22.03 12.41 27.52
CA THR A 3 21.58 11.45 26.46
C THR A 3 22.04 10.01 26.76
N PRO A 4 21.33 8.95 26.29
CA PRO A 4 21.86 7.58 26.17
C PRO A 4 22.46 7.30 24.77
N GLY A 5 23.36 6.31 24.65
CA GLY A 5 23.85 5.86 23.34
C GLY A 5 25.04 4.89 23.31
N TRP A 6 24.79 3.62 23.00
CA TRP A 6 25.80 2.59 22.71
C TRP A 6 25.24 1.57 21.69
N VAL A 7 26.07 1.06 20.78
CA VAL A 7 25.74 0.02 19.80
C VAL A 7 26.89 -0.99 19.71
N LEU A 8 26.57 -2.29 19.56
CA LEU A 8 27.54 -3.35 19.26
C LEU A 8 27.57 -3.63 17.75
N ARG A 9 28.76 -3.77 17.15
CA ARG A 9 28.94 -4.13 15.75
C ARG A 9 29.93 -5.29 15.62
N LEU A 10 29.56 -6.32 14.84
CA LEU A 10 30.46 -7.39 14.42
C LEU A 10 31.23 -6.98 13.16
N LEU A 11 32.49 -7.38 13.06
CA LEU A 11 33.35 -7.17 11.90
C LEU A 11 33.81 -8.55 11.36
N ASN A 12 33.78 -8.70 10.04
CA ASN A 12 34.13 -9.89 9.23
C ASN A 12 33.24 -11.15 9.39
N PRO A 13 32.48 -11.56 8.34
CA PRO A 13 31.60 -12.73 8.37
C PRO A 13 32.10 -13.99 7.60
N GLU A 14 33.27 -13.97 6.96
CA GLU A 14 33.64 -15.03 6.00
C GLU A 14 34.27 -16.31 6.59
N ARG A 15 33.81 -17.45 6.04
CA ARG A 15 34.32 -18.85 6.14
C ARG A 15 34.23 -19.55 7.50
N TRP A 16 33.47 -20.66 7.55
CA TRP A 16 33.19 -21.44 8.76
C TRP A 16 33.20 -22.96 8.50
N ALA A 17 33.87 -23.74 9.37
CA ALA A 17 33.68 -25.19 9.49
C ALA A 17 34.05 -25.76 10.88
N LYS A 18 33.11 -26.53 11.47
CA LYS A 18 33.25 -27.57 12.54
C LYS A 18 33.71 -27.22 13.99
N ARG A 19 32.71 -27.29 14.89
CA ARG A 19 32.69 -27.91 16.26
C ARG A 19 33.74 -27.55 17.35
N SER A 20 33.35 -26.64 18.25
CA SER A 20 33.29 -26.83 19.73
C SER A 20 32.55 -25.62 20.34
N ARG A 21 32.30 -25.50 21.66
CA ARG A 21 31.55 -24.36 22.26
C ARG A 21 32.29 -23.74 23.44
N MET A 22 32.31 -22.41 23.52
CA MET A 22 32.74 -21.63 24.68
C MET A 22 31.60 -20.74 25.21
N HIS A 23 31.67 -20.39 26.49
CA HIS A 23 30.77 -19.44 27.14
C HIS A 23 31.54 -18.16 27.50
N THR A 24 31.14 -17.03 26.94
CA THR A 24 31.74 -15.73 27.25
C THR A 24 30.73 -14.84 27.95
N HIS A 25 31.10 -14.31 29.13
CA HIS A 25 30.26 -13.43 29.94
C HIS A 25 30.76 -11.99 29.87
N PHE A 26 29.87 -11.05 29.51
CA PHE A 26 30.14 -9.63 29.55
C PHE A 26 29.36 -8.97 30.69
N ARG A 27 30.04 -8.20 31.54
CA ARG A 27 29.43 -7.36 32.59
C ARG A 27 29.49 -5.91 32.16
N ILE A 28 28.32 -5.28 32.01
CA ILE A 28 28.22 -3.85 31.66
C ILE A 28 27.72 -3.10 32.91
N PRO A 29 28.51 -2.15 33.46
CA PRO A 29 28.08 -1.35 34.60
C PRO A 29 27.06 -0.29 34.17
N MET A 30 25.97 -0.17 34.91
CA MET A 30 24.88 0.77 34.65
C MET A 30 24.71 1.75 35.82
N PRO A 31 24.24 3.00 35.58
CA PRO A 31 24.19 4.06 36.60
C PRO A 31 22.99 3.92 37.55
N ALA A 32 22.88 2.78 38.24
CA ALA A 32 21.98 2.52 39.38
C ALA A 32 22.28 1.14 40.00
N SER A 33 23.51 0.92 40.48
CA SER A 33 23.96 -0.27 41.24
C SER A 33 23.60 -1.64 40.65
N SER A 34 23.38 -1.70 39.33
CA SER A 34 22.88 -2.87 38.60
C SER A 34 23.88 -3.27 37.52
N ILE A 35 24.16 -4.58 37.41
CA ILE A 35 25.06 -5.13 36.39
C ILE A 35 24.22 -5.93 35.40
N LEU A 36 24.20 -5.52 34.13
CA LEU A 36 23.67 -6.38 33.07
C LEU A 36 24.74 -7.40 32.70
N THR A 37 24.40 -8.69 32.82
CA THR A 37 25.27 -9.79 32.39
C THR A 37 24.70 -10.41 31.12
N ILE A 38 25.49 -10.42 30.04
CA ILE A 38 25.12 -11.05 28.77
C ILE A 38 26.05 -12.24 28.53
N SER A 39 25.46 -13.40 28.25
CA SER A 39 26.17 -14.65 27.96
C SER A 39 26.02 -14.99 26.49
N ILE A 40 27.13 -15.06 25.75
CA ILE A 40 27.13 -15.44 24.33
C ILE A 40 27.84 -16.80 24.20
N ILE A 41 27.25 -17.68 23.40
CA ILE A 41 27.81 -19.01 23.08
C ILE A 41 28.37 -18.93 21.65
N GLN A 42 29.68 -19.10 21.51
CA GLN A 42 30.39 -19.10 20.22
C GLN A 42 31.32 -20.33 20.13
N PRO A 43 31.75 -20.75 18.93
CA PRO A 43 32.84 -21.71 18.82
C PRO A 43 34.18 -21.07 19.19
N LEU A 44 35.11 -21.88 19.69
CA LEU A 44 36.49 -21.44 19.90
C LEU A 44 37.18 -21.18 18.55
N GLU A 45 38.17 -20.29 18.59
CA GLU A 45 39.16 -19.95 17.55
C GLU A 45 38.93 -18.70 16.68
N ALA A 46 38.60 -17.57 17.33
CA ALA A 46 39.26 -16.27 17.09
C ALA A 46 38.84 -15.23 18.17
N PRO A 47 39.72 -14.31 18.60
CA PRO A 47 39.30 -13.18 19.43
C PRO A 47 38.50 -12.18 18.59
N ALA A 48 37.17 -12.21 18.70
CA ALA A 48 36.32 -11.18 18.13
C ALA A 48 36.60 -9.83 18.83
N MET A 49 37.24 -8.91 18.13
CA MET A 49 37.48 -7.56 18.63
C MET A 49 36.19 -6.74 18.53
N PHE A 50 35.53 -6.51 19.67
CA PHE A 50 34.36 -5.64 19.77
C PHE A 50 34.79 -4.20 20.06
N SER A 51 34.48 -3.28 19.16
CA SER A 51 34.60 -1.84 19.43
C SER A 51 33.26 -1.30 19.95
N VAL A 52 33.30 -0.52 21.02
CA VAL A 52 32.12 0.10 21.64
C VAL A 52 32.18 1.61 21.39
N ALA A 53 31.21 2.14 20.64
CA ALA A 53 31.17 3.56 20.27
C ALA A 53 29.89 4.24 20.76
N LYS A 54 30.03 5.50 21.19
CA LYS A 54 28.96 6.33 21.75
C LYS A 54 28.32 7.17 20.63
N LEU A 55 27.01 7.01 20.41
CA LEU A 55 26.24 7.73 19.38
C LEU A 55 25.09 8.53 20.01
N PRO A 56 24.79 9.75 19.55
CA PRO A 56 23.75 10.57 20.16
C PRO A 56 22.34 10.21 19.65
N HIS A 57 21.45 9.90 20.61
CA HIS A 57 19.97 9.83 20.53
C HIS A 57 19.26 8.55 20.03
N THR A 58 18.32 8.12 20.90
CA THR A 58 17.07 7.36 20.70
C THR A 58 17.07 5.86 20.37
N SER A 59 16.48 5.11 21.31
CA SER A 59 15.78 3.80 21.22
C SER A 59 16.25 2.75 20.19
N PHE A 60 16.87 1.68 20.68
CA PHE A 60 17.22 0.50 19.87
C PHE A 60 16.47 -0.76 20.32
N TYR A 61 15.93 -1.49 19.35
CA TYR A 61 15.56 -2.91 19.50
C TYR A 61 16.80 -3.76 19.16
N LEU A 62 17.12 -4.75 20.01
CA LEU A 62 18.16 -5.72 19.68
C LEU A 62 17.63 -6.76 18.69
N TRP A 63 17.84 -6.52 17.39
CA TRP A 63 17.58 -7.50 16.35
C TRP A 63 18.78 -8.43 16.17
N VAL A 64 18.63 -9.70 16.53
CA VAL A 64 19.54 -10.77 16.11
C VAL A 64 19.01 -11.37 14.81
N ILE A 65 19.48 -10.86 13.68
CA ILE A 65 19.11 -11.40 12.35
C ILE A 65 19.99 -12.61 12.08
N CYS A 66 19.43 -13.81 12.24
CA CYS A 66 19.99 -15.02 11.63
C CYS A 66 19.40 -15.17 10.21
N HIS A 67 20.28 -15.18 9.20
CA HIS A 67 19.88 -15.38 7.80
C HIS A 67 19.36 -16.81 7.60
N PRO A 68 18.19 -17.04 6.97
CA PRO A 68 17.59 -18.38 6.88
C PRO A 68 18.43 -19.38 6.06
N ASP A 69 19.24 -18.90 5.12
CA ASP A 69 20.07 -19.76 4.26
C ASP A 69 21.40 -20.26 4.86
N LEU A 70 21.76 -19.82 6.09
CA LEU A 70 23.03 -20.22 6.73
C LEU A 70 23.01 -21.59 7.44
N CYS A 71 21.88 -22.30 7.43
CA CYS A 71 21.70 -23.58 8.13
C CYS A 71 21.16 -24.70 7.22
N ARG A 72 21.95 -25.10 6.21
CA ARG A 72 21.80 -26.41 5.53
C ARG A 72 23.05 -27.29 5.74
N PRO A 73 22.98 -28.37 6.52
CA PRO A 73 23.92 -29.48 6.35
C PRO A 73 23.53 -30.29 5.10
N PRO A 74 24.49 -30.89 4.37
CA PRO A 74 24.17 -31.76 3.24
C PRO A 74 23.66 -33.13 3.72
N GLY A 75 22.49 -33.55 3.23
CA GLY A 75 22.10 -34.97 3.21
C GLY A 75 21.09 -35.49 4.25
N GLU A 76 20.06 -34.73 4.63
CA GLU A 76 18.91 -35.27 5.40
C GLU A 76 17.55 -34.92 4.76
N ASP A 77 16.59 -35.84 4.88
CA ASP A 77 15.30 -35.80 4.17
C ASP A 77 14.18 -35.09 4.98
N SER A 78 13.17 -34.60 4.26
CA SER A 78 12.31 -33.46 4.67
C SER A 78 11.25 -33.77 5.74
N ALA A 79 11.17 -35.01 6.25
CA ALA A 79 10.01 -35.52 6.99
C ALA A 79 10.08 -35.40 8.53
N HIS A 80 11.16 -34.86 9.13
CA HIS A 80 11.35 -34.88 10.60
C HIS A 80 11.53 -33.52 11.30
N ILE A 81 11.67 -32.41 10.57
CA ILE A 81 11.94 -31.09 11.17
C ILE A 81 10.70 -30.48 11.86
N GLN A 82 9.48 -30.78 11.40
CA GLN A 82 8.25 -30.18 11.94
C GLN A 82 7.92 -30.54 13.41
N LYS A 83 8.53 -31.57 14.01
CA LYS A 83 8.22 -31.99 15.39
C LYS A 83 9.03 -31.30 16.49
N ARG A 84 10.08 -30.51 16.19
CA ARG A 84 11.01 -29.97 17.20
C ARG A 84 10.85 -28.50 17.60
N TYR A 85 9.99 -27.72 16.93
CA TYR A 85 9.77 -26.30 17.25
C TYR A 85 8.33 -25.95 17.67
N ALA A 86 7.53 -26.95 18.04
CA ALA A 86 6.16 -26.79 18.53
C ALA A 86 6.03 -27.11 20.04
N LYS A 87 6.77 -26.38 20.90
CA LYS A 87 6.49 -26.21 22.34
C LYS A 87 7.41 -25.17 23.00
N ALA A 88 6.96 -23.92 23.04
CA ALA A 88 7.49 -22.87 23.93
C ALA A 88 6.30 -22.04 24.47
N SER A 89 5.45 -22.71 25.24
CA SER A 89 4.31 -22.08 25.91
C SER A 89 4.78 -21.30 27.13
N TYR A 90 4.77 -19.97 27.08
CA TYR A 90 4.99 -19.16 28.28
C TYR A 90 3.72 -19.12 29.13
N SER A 91 3.77 -19.75 30.30
CA SER A 91 2.80 -19.56 31.38
C SER A 91 3.32 -18.48 32.33
N ALA A 92 2.57 -17.40 32.52
CA ALA A 92 2.85 -16.40 33.53
C ALA A 92 1.93 -16.65 34.74
N HIS A 93 2.48 -17.15 35.84
CA HIS A 93 1.75 -17.23 37.10
C HIS A 93 1.67 -15.84 37.76
N LEU A 94 0.45 -15.41 38.06
CA LEU A 94 0.18 -14.25 38.92
C LEU A 94 0.24 -14.69 40.38
N GLY A 95 1.20 -14.15 41.14
CA GLY A 95 1.25 -14.25 42.60
C GLY A 95 0.80 -12.91 43.24
N PRO A 96 -0.02 -12.93 44.30
CA PRO A 96 -0.54 -11.71 44.90
C PRO A 96 0.40 -11.10 45.96
N SER A 97 0.09 -9.86 46.34
CA SER A 97 0.66 -9.07 47.45
C SER A 97 2.07 -8.48 47.26
N CYS A 98 2.16 -7.16 47.17
CA CYS A 98 2.56 -6.36 48.35
C CYS A 98 2.03 -4.92 48.24
N THR A 99 1.94 -4.24 49.38
CA THR A 99 1.17 -3.01 49.61
C THR A 99 1.99 -1.71 49.51
N ARG A 100 1.31 -0.63 49.07
CA ARG A 100 1.57 0.81 49.35
C ARG A 100 2.90 1.42 48.85
N LEU A 101 2.76 2.45 48.01
CA LEU A 101 3.73 3.53 47.85
C LEU A 101 3.07 4.86 48.29
N PRO A 102 3.82 5.82 48.83
CA PRO A 102 3.26 7.07 49.37
C PRO A 102 2.79 8.03 48.28
N MET A 103 1.79 8.85 48.59
CA MET A 103 1.33 9.93 47.69
C MET A 103 2.35 11.08 47.66
N ILE A 104 2.68 11.54 46.45
CA ILE A 104 3.31 12.85 46.22
C ILE A 104 2.20 13.79 45.69
N PRO A 105 1.88 14.88 46.38
CA PRO A 105 0.86 15.83 45.91
C PRO A 105 1.43 16.75 44.82
N GLY A 106 0.62 17.05 43.79
CA GLY A 106 0.88 18.20 42.91
C GLY A 106 1.29 17.93 41.45
N CYS A 107 0.52 17.13 40.70
CA CYS A 107 0.33 17.40 39.26
C CYS A 107 -0.97 16.74 38.74
N GLY A 108 -1.89 17.56 38.24
CA GLY A 108 -3.19 17.09 37.73
C GLY A 108 -3.12 16.57 36.29
N MET A 109 -2.64 15.34 36.08
CA MET A 109 -2.90 14.59 34.84
C MET A 109 -3.28 13.14 35.14
N ARG A 110 -4.57 12.82 34.99
CA ARG A 110 -5.06 11.44 35.06
C ARG A 110 -4.69 10.70 33.77
N VAL A 111 -3.57 9.98 33.78
CA VAL A 111 -3.29 8.96 32.74
C VAL A 111 -4.24 7.79 32.99
N ALA A 112 -5.40 7.83 32.33
CA ALA A 112 -6.34 6.73 32.33
C ALA A 112 -5.76 5.56 31.51
N HIS A 113 -5.05 4.65 32.18
CA HIS A 113 -4.66 3.36 31.60
C HIS A 113 -5.90 2.48 31.40
N SER A 114 -6.73 2.79 30.39
CA SER A 114 -7.68 1.81 29.87
C SER A 114 -6.88 0.73 29.15
N VAL A 115 -6.61 -0.39 29.82
CA VAL A 115 -6.18 -1.63 29.16
C VAL A 115 -7.35 -2.12 28.31
N ARG A 116 -7.48 -1.60 27.09
CA ARG A 116 -8.45 -2.10 26.12
C ARG A 116 -8.01 -3.49 25.68
N GLN A 117 -8.86 -4.47 25.93
CA GLN A 117 -8.61 -5.86 25.60
C GLN A 117 -8.40 -6.05 24.07
N GLY A 118 -7.40 -6.85 23.72
CA GLY A 118 -7.57 -7.91 22.72
C GLY A 118 -7.84 -7.58 21.25
N GLY A 119 -7.65 -6.34 20.78
CA GLY A 119 -7.77 -6.05 19.35
C GLY A 119 -6.66 -6.71 18.52
N LYS A 120 -7.00 -7.64 17.60
CA LYS A 120 -6.05 -8.18 16.61
C LYS A 120 -5.35 -7.04 15.86
N CYS A 121 -4.02 -7.07 15.77
CA CYS A 121 -3.30 -6.09 14.95
C CYS A 121 -3.59 -6.36 13.48
N VAL A 122 -4.09 -5.36 12.74
CA VAL A 122 -4.10 -5.41 11.28
C VAL A 122 -2.66 -5.21 10.80
N THR A 123 -2.15 -6.13 10.00
CA THR A 123 -0.81 -6.09 9.43
C THR A 123 -0.84 -5.76 7.94
N GLN A 124 0.29 -5.32 7.40
CA GLN A 124 0.44 -5.03 5.99
C GLN A 124 0.18 -6.28 5.14
N GLN A 125 -0.37 -6.10 3.95
CA GLN A 125 -0.58 -7.17 2.97
C GLN A 125 0.34 -7.02 1.76
N THR A 126 0.80 -8.15 1.24
CA THR A 126 1.39 -8.26 -0.10
C THR A 126 0.71 -9.37 -0.89
N LEU A 127 1.06 -9.56 -2.16
CA LEU A 127 0.55 -10.66 -2.98
C LEU A 127 1.11 -12.00 -2.47
N LYS A 128 0.34 -13.08 -2.62
CA LYS A 128 0.76 -14.43 -2.20
C LYS A 128 1.68 -15.10 -3.23
N ARG A 129 1.57 -14.72 -4.51
CA ARG A 129 2.36 -15.23 -5.65
C ARG A 129 2.44 -14.21 -6.77
N ASP A 130 3.38 -14.40 -7.69
CA ASP A 130 3.45 -13.64 -8.93
C ASP A 130 2.22 -13.93 -9.82
N VAL A 131 1.72 -12.91 -10.50
CA VAL A 131 0.70 -13.02 -11.56
C VAL A 131 1.06 -12.10 -12.72
N SER A 132 0.82 -12.55 -13.95
CA SER A 132 1.15 -11.80 -15.17
C SER A 132 -0.06 -11.70 -16.10
N CYS A 133 -0.09 -10.67 -16.93
CA CYS A 133 -1.13 -10.41 -17.92
C CYS A 133 -0.56 -9.62 -19.10
N VAL A 134 -1.17 -9.78 -20.27
CA VAL A 134 -0.89 -8.96 -21.46
C VAL A 134 -2.11 -8.08 -21.72
N GLY A 135 -1.88 -6.85 -22.19
CA GLY A 135 -2.91 -5.92 -22.65
C GLY A 135 -2.30 -4.82 -23.51
N ILE A 136 -3.09 -3.80 -23.85
CA ILE A 136 -2.61 -2.63 -24.60
C ILE A 136 -2.66 -1.37 -23.73
N GLY A 137 -1.72 -0.45 -23.91
CA GLY A 137 -1.79 0.89 -23.32
C GLY A 137 -2.83 1.76 -24.03
N LEU A 138 -3.66 2.50 -23.28
CA LEU A 138 -4.70 3.38 -23.82
C LEU A 138 -4.11 4.44 -24.74
N HIS A 139 -3.10 5.14 -24.26
CA HIS A 139 -2.56 6.30 -24.95
C HIS A 139 -1.52 5.91 -25.99
N THR A 140 -0.58 5.04 -25.62
CA THR A 140 0.54 4.61 -26.46
C THR A 140 0.14 3.62 -27.54
N GLY A 141 -0.92 2.83 -27.34
CA GLY A 141 -1.31 1.72 -28.21
C GLY A 141 -0.31 0.55 -28.23
N ARG A 142 0.69 0.56 -27.34
CA ARG A 142 1.69 -0.52 -27.25
C ARG A 142 1.11 -1.71 -26.51
N GLU A 143 1.49 -2.92 -26.91
CA GLU A 143 1.34 -4.11 -26.09
C GLU A 143 2.18 -3.97 -24.81
N VAL A 144 1.60 -4.40 -23.69
CA VAL A 144 2.17 -4.35 -22.35
C VAL A 144 2.06 -5.72 -21.69
N LEU A 145 3.20 -6.36 -21.45
CA LEU A 145 3.33 -7.44 -20.47
C LEU A 145 3.53 -6.80 -19.09
N MET A 146 2.53 -6.96 -18.22
CA MET A 146 2.61 -6.56 -16.83
C MET A 146 2.72 -7.78 -15.92
N ARG A 147 3.56 -7.70 -14.89
CA ARG A 147 3.61 -8.69 -13.80
C ARG A 147 3.50 -8.01 -12.44
N LEU A 148 2.54 -8.47 -11.63
CA LEU A 148 2.40 -8.08 -10.23
C LEU A 148 3.10 -9.13 -9.36
N ARG A 149 3.96 -8.68 -8.44
CA ARG A 149 4.82 -9.55 -7.61
C ARG A 149 4.72 -9.18 -6.12
N PRO A 150 4.87 -10.15 -5.20
CA PRO A 150 5.04 -9.87 -3.78
C PRO A 150 6.24 -8.95 -3.53
N ALA A 151 6.17 -8.14 -2.48
CA ALA A 151 7.26 -7.25 -2.08
C ALA A 151 7.44 -7.23 -0.56
N LEU A 152 8.62 -6.80 -0.11
CA LEU A 152 8.97 -6.74 1.31
C LEU A 152 8.06 -5.77 2.09
N PRO A 153 7.94 -5.94 3.42
CA PRO A 153 7.20 -5.00 4.25
C PRO A 153 7.76 -3.58 4.09
N ASP A 154 6.88 -2.59 4.21
CA ASP A 154 7.21 -1.16 4.11
C ASP A 154 7.82 -0.71 2.76
N SER A 155 7.85 -1.57 1.72
CA SER A 155 8.35 -1.22 0.39
C SER A 155 7.44 -0.23 -0.35
N GLY A 156 6.13 -0.27 -0.06
CA GLY A 156 5.07 0.35 -0.84
C GLY A 156 4.83 -0.34 -2.19
N ILE A 157 3.93 0.23 -2.98
CA ILE A 157 3.70 -0.13 -4.38
C ILE A 157 4.80 0.52 -5.25
N ARG A 158 5.49 -0.27 -6.08
CA ARG A 158 6.58 0.20 -6.94
C ARG A 158 6.42 -0.29 -8.37
N PHE A 159 6.60 0.60 -9.32
CA PHE A 159 6.70 0.28 -10.74
C PHE A 159 8.15 0.06 -11.16
N CYS A 160 8.37 -0.89 -12.05
CA CYS A 160 9.68 -1.31 -12.57
C CYS A 160 9.61 -1.43 -14.09
N ARG A 161 10.36 -0.59 -14.81
CA ARG A 161 10.46 -0.66 -16.27
C ARG A 161 11.51 -1.69 -16.67
N VAL A 162 11.08 -2.93 -16.89
CA VAL A 162 11.97 -4.07 -17.17
C VAL A 162 12.47 -4.10 -18.62
N ASP A 163 11.90 -3.27 -19.50
CA ASP A 163 12.36 -3.02 -20.87
C ASP A 163 13.55 -2.05 -20.95
N LEU A 164 13.90 -1.36 -19.85
CA LEU A 164 14.99 -0.40 -19.80
C LEU A 164 16.24 -0.98 -19.12
N PRO A 165 17.45 -0.50 -19.47
CA PRO A 165 18.67 -0.73 -18.69
C PRO A 165 18.47 -0.40 -17.21
N ASP A 166 19.18 -1.11 -16.32
CA ASP A 166 19.15 -0.96 -14.85
C ASP A 166 17.78 -1.16 -14.17
N ARG A 167 16.71 -1.48 -14.92
CA ARG A 167 15.36 -1.78 -14.42
C ARG A 167 14.85 -0.76 -13.38
N PRO A 168 14.75 0.53 -13.77
CA PRO A 168 14.52 1.64 -12.87
C PRO A 168 13.20 1.52 -12.10
N LEU A 169 13.27 1.84 -10.80
CA LEU A 169 12.16 1.74 -9.85
C LEU A 169 11.55 3.11 -9.52
N ILE A 170 10.24 3.23 -9.75
CA ILE A 170 9.42 4.40 -9.41
C ILE A 170 8.47 4.00 -8.27
N LEU A 171 8.52 4.71 -7.15
CA LEU A 171 7.64 4.47 -6.01
C LEU A 171 6.29 5.19 -6.23
N ALA A 172 5.17 4.51 -6.05
CA ALA A 172 3.84 5.10 -6.21
C ALA A 172 3.51 6.06 -5.06
N ARG A 173 3.96 7.31 -5.17
CA ARG A 173 3.70 8.41 -4.24
C ARG A 173 3.51 9.73 -4.99
N SER A 174 2.85 10.69 -4.33
CA SER A 174 2.50 11.98 -4.93
C SER A 174 3.69 12.84 -5.36
N GLU A 175 4.86 12.66 -4.74
CA GLU A 175 6.12 13.33 -5.11
C GLU A 175 6.74 12.75 -6.38
N GLN A 176 6.25 11.62 -6.88
CA GLN A 176 6.67 11.02 -8.15
C GLN A 176 5.68 11.29 -9.29
N VAL A 177 4.57 11.98 -9.06
CA VAL A 177 3.67 12.39 -10.15
C VAL A 177 4.31 13.53 -10.96
N VAL A 178 4.45 13.31 -12.27
CA VAL A 178 5.09 14.25 -13.21
C VAL A 178 4.12 14.86 -14.22
N GLN A 179 2.98 14.20 -14.48
CA GLN A 179 1.97 14.65 -15.45
C GLN A 179 0.58 14.14 -15.00
N THR A 180 -0.48 14.92 -15.28
CA THR A 180 -1.88 14.61 -14.87
C THR A 180 -2.92 14.81 -15.99
N GLU A 181 -2.46 15.23 -17.16
CA GLU A 181 -3.24 15.43 -18.37
C GLU A 181 -3.66 14.06 -18.92
N PHE A 182 -4.97 13.83 -18.97
CA PHE A 182 -5.65 12.60 -19.44
C PHE A 182 -5.44 11.33 -18.61
N ALA A 183 -4.35 11.20 -17.85
CA ALA A 183 -4.05 10.09 -16.95
C ALA A 183 -3.04 10.50 -15.86
N THR A 184 -2.93 9.74 -14.76
CA THR A 184 -1.89 9.97 -13.74
C THR A 184 -0.59 9.26 -14.11
N THR A 185 0.44 10.06 -14.37
CA THR A 185 1.77 9.59 -14.77
C THR A 185 2.78 9.78 -13.65
N LEU A 186 3.41 8.68 -13.25
CA LEU A 186 4.54 8.64 -12.33
C LEU A 186 5.86 8.71 -13.10
N GLY A 187 6.86 9.38 -12.55
CA GLY A 187 8.15 9.55 -13.18
C GLY A 187 9.30 9.77 -12.19
N ARG A 188 10.49 9.31 -12.58
CA ARG A 188 11.75 9.52 -11.87
C ARG A 188 12.92 9.48 -12.85
N ASN A 189 13.84 10.45 -12.76
CA ASN A 189 15.05 10.52 -13.59
C ASN A 189 14.77 10.37 -15.11
N GLY A 190 13.71 11.00 -15.62
CA GLY A 190 13.29 10.92 -17.02
C GLY A 190 12.54 9.64 -17.43
N VAL A 191 12.49 8.62 -16.57
CA VAL A 191 11.71 7.39 -16.79
C VAL A 191 10.29 7.60 -16.27
N THR A 192 9.28 7.18 -17.04
CA THR A 192 7.87 7.31 -16.70
C THR A 192 7.08 5.99 -16.78
N VAL A 193 5.95 5.98 -16.07
CA VAL A 193 4.84 5.02 -16.18
C VAL A 193 3.51 5.81 -16.10
N SER A 194 2.70 5.76 -17.15
CA SER A 194 1.38 6.42 -17.22
C SER A 194 0.21 5.49 -16.89
N THR A 195 -0.98 6.07 -16.75
CA THR A 195 -2.27 5.35 -16.67
C THR A 195 -2.35 4.45 -15.43
N THR A 196 -1.76 4.90 -14.32
CA THR A 196 -1.54 4.09 -13.11
C THR A 196 -2.77 3.96 -12.21
N GLU A 197 -3.72 4.89 -12.34
CA GLU A 197 -4.88 5.09 -11.47
C GLU A 197 -5.77 3.85 -11.31
N HIS A 198 -6.10 3.11 -12.38
CA HIS A 198 -7.05 1.98 -12.29
C HIS A 198 -6.46 0.78 -11.56
N LEU A 199 -5.19 0.47 -11.84
CA LEU A 199 -4.43 -0.56 -11.12
C LEU A 199 -4.22 -0.18 -9.65
N LEU A 200 -3.89 1.09 -9.38
CA LEU A 200 -3.71 1.59 -8.02
C LEU A 200 -5.01 1.56 -7.21
N ALA A 201 -6.15 1.91 -7.82
CA ALA A 201 -7.47 1.80 -7.21
C ALA A 201 -7.80 0.34 -6.84
N ALA A 202 -7.52 -0.61 -7.75
CA ALA A 202 -7.72 -2.04 -7.51
C ALA A 202 -6.80 -2.59 -6.41
N LEU A 203 -5.50 -2.24 -6.42
CA LEU A 203 -4.55 -2.64 -5.36
C LEU A 203 -4.96 -2.10 -3.99
N LEU A 204 -5.39 -0.83 -3.94
CA LEU A 204 -5.92 -0.21 -2.71
C LEU A 204 -7.16 -0.94 -2.23
N ALA A 205 -8.15 -1.19 -3.10
CA ALA A 205 -9.39 -1.89 -2.74
C ALA A 205 -9.15 -3.32 -2.25
N CYS A 206 -8.22 -4.05 -2.88
CA CYS A 206 -7.69 -5.34 -2.44
C CYS A 206 -6.86 -5.26 -1.14
N GLY A 207 -6.52 -4.06 -0.68
CA GLY A 207 -5.75 -3.87 0.53
C GLY A 207 -4.27 -4.21 0.42
N VAL A 208 -3.72 -4.34 -0.79
CA VAL A 208 -2.29 -4.60 -1.00
C VAL A 208 -1.50 -3.35 -0.64
N ASP A 209 -0.64 -3.43 0.37
CA ASP A 209 0.22 -2.32 0.81
C ASP A 209 1.57 -2.32 0.06
N ASN A 210 2.09 -3.52 -0.24
CA ASN A 210 3.42 -3.73 -0.81
C ASN A 210 3.32 -4.62 -2.06
N ALA A 211 3.81 -4.14 -3.21
CA ALA A 211 3.91 -4.92 -4.45
C ALA A 211 4.96 -4.33 -5.39
N LEU A 212 5.59 -5.18 -6.19
CA LEU A 212 6.43 -4.80 -7.32
C LEU A 212 5.66 -5.06 -8.62
N ILE A 213 5.54 -4.03 -9.46
CA ILE A 213 4.82 -4.03 -10.72
C ILE A 213 5.86 -3.91 -11.84
N GLU A 214 6.16 -5.03 -12.51
CA GLU A 214 7.04 -5.06 -13.67
C GLU A 214 6.24 -4.74 -14.94
N LEU A 215 6.76 -3.83 -15.78
CA LEU A 215 6.19 -3.41 -17.07
C LEU A 215 7.28 -3.41 -18.14
N ASN A 216 6.99 -3.92 -19.34
CA ASN A 216 7.86 -3.82 -20.53
C ASN A 216 7.52 -2.60 -21.42
N ALA A 217 6.73 -1.66 -20.92
CA ALA A 217 6.22 -0.50 -21.64
C ALA A 217 6.03 0.70 -20.69
N PRO A 218 6.00 1.95 -21.21
CA PRO A 218 5.82 3.17 -20.41
C PRO A 218 4.40 3.41 -19.89
N GLU A 219 3.48 2.47 -20.07
CA GLU A 219 2.06 2.64 -19.75
C GLU A 219 1.51 1.34 -19.13
N VAL A 220 0.57 1.50 -18.20
CA VAL A 220 -0.21 0.41 -17.58
C VAL A 220 -1.38 0.02 -18.52
N PRO A 221 -1.66 -1.29 -18.76
CA PRO A 221 -2.63 -1.70 -19.77
C PRO A 221 -4.08 -1.29 -19.45
N ILE A 222 -4.86 -0.89 -20.45
CA ILE A 222 -6.21 -0.35 -20.20
C ILE A 222 -7.28 -1.42 -19.96
N PHE A 223 -7.05 -2.65 -20.44
CA PHE A 223 -8.05 -3.73 -20.48
C PHE A 223 -9.40 -3.27 -21.06
N ASP A 224 -10.45 -3.24 -20.25
CA ASP A 224 -11.81 -2.81 -20.64
C ASP A 224 -12.12 -1.36 -20.22
N GLY A 225 -11.11 -0.60 -19.77
CA GLY A 225 -11.25 0.76 -19.27
C GLY A 225 -11.66 0.86 -17.80
N SER A 226 -11.74 -0.26 -17.08
CA SER A 226 -12.19 -0.32 -15.70
C SER A 226 -11.19 -1.04 -14.77
N ALA A 227 -11.48 -1.07 -13.47
CA ALA A 227 -10.67 -1.76 -12.46
C ALA A 227 -11.08 -3.24 -12.27
N SER A 228 -12.16 -3.71 -12.89
CA SER A 228 -12.61 -5.11 -12.75
C SER A 228 -11.58 -6.16 -13.22
N PRO A 229 -10.90 -6.00 -14.38
CA PRO A 229 -9.85 -6.93 -14.80
C PRO A 229 -8.69 -6.99 -13.79
N TYR A 230 -8.29 -5.84 -13.25
CA TYR A 230 -7.27 -5.74 -12.20
C TYR A 230 -7.67 -6.44 -10.90
N LEU A 231 -8.92 -6.26 -10.47
CA LEU A 231 -9.46 -6.92 -9.29
C LEU A 231 -9.44 -8.45 -9.45
N ALA A 232 -9.84 -8.97 -10.61
CA ALA A 232 -9.77 -10.40 -10.92
C ALA A 232 -8.32 -10.93 -10.91
N LEU A 233 -7.39 -10.19 -11.54
CA LEU A 233 -5.96 -10.52 -11.58
C LEU A 233 -5.36 -10.61 -10.17
N ILE A 234 -5.56 -9.60 -9.34
CA ILE A 234 -5.04 -9.53 -7.96
C ILE A 234 -5.66 -10.64 -7.09
N ARG A 235 -6.96 -10.92 -7.23
CA ARG A 235 -7.62 -12.02 -6.53
C ARG A 235 -7.09 -13.39 -6.93
N SER A 236 -6.75 -13.59 -8.21
CA SER A 236 -6.15 -14.84 -8.66
C SER A 236 -4.79 -15.10 -8.01
N ALA A 237 -3.99 -14.04 -7.78
CA ALA A 237 -2.76 -14.12 -7.00
C ALA A 237 -3.05 -14.42 -5.52
N GLY A 238 -4.07 -13.75 -4.96
CA GLY A 238 -4.39 -13.73 -3.53
C GLY A 238 -3.39 -12.87 -2.74
N SER A 239 -3.72 -12.60 -1.48
CA SER A 239 -2.86 -11.83 -0.56
C SER A 239 -2.27 -12.69 0.56
N VAL A 240 -1.25 -12.17 1.22
CA VAL A 240 -0.66 -12.75 2.43
C VAL A 240 -0.30 -11.63 3.43
N PRO A 241 -0.61 -11.81 4.74
CA PRO A 241 -0.19 -10.86 5.76
C PRO A 241 1.32 -10.89 5.97
N GLN A 242 1.88 -9.72 6.27
CA GLN A 242 3.29 -9.53 6.56
C GLN A 242 3.51 -9.24 8.05
N ALA A 243 4.76 -9.36 8.53
CA ALA A 243 5.10 -9.13 9.93
C ALA A 243 5.24 -7.64 10.34
N SER A 244 4.76 -6.70 9.53
CA SER A 244 4.72 -5.26 9.85
C SER A 244 3.30 -4.77 10.17
N PRO A 245 3.11 -3.88 11.16
CA PRO A 245 1.81 -3.27 11.43
C PRO A 245 1.35 -2.37 10.28
N ARG A 246 0.03 -2.34 10.05
CA ARG A 246 -0.57 -1.42 9.08
C ARG A 246 -0.99 -0.11 9.75
N TYR A 247 -0.88 0.98 9.00
CA TYR A 247 -1.25 2.32 9.44
C TYR A 247 -2.20 2.99 8.46
N TRP A 248 -3.14 3.77 8.99
CA TRP A 248 -4.06 4.60 8.21
C TRP A 248 -3.73 6.08 8.41
N LEU A 249 -4.01 6.89 7.40
CA LEU A 249 -4.06 8.35 7.54
C LEU A 249 -5.51 8.73 7.89
N LYS A 250 -5.75 9.17 9.13
CA LYS A 250 -7.05 9.69 9.55
C LYS A 250 -7.06 11.21 9.42
N VAL A 251 -7.94 11.75 8.59
CA VAL A 251 -8.08 13.21 8.44
C VAL A 251 -8.71 13.79 9.70
N ALA A 252 -8.06 14.80 10.27
CA ALA A 252 -8.43 15.46 11.52
C ALA A 252 -8.98 16.89 11.31
N ARG A 253 -8.63 17.52 10.18
CA ARG A 253 -9.13 18.86 9.80
C ARG A 253 -9.41 18.91 8.30
N THR A 254 -10.44 19.65 7.90
CA THR A 254 -10.80 19.81 6.48
C THR A 254 -9.70 20.52 5.69
N ILE A 255 -9.50 20.07 4.46
CA ILE A 255 -8.65 20.67 3.43
C ILE A 255 -9.45 20.75 2.14
N GLU A 256 -9.38 21.89 1.45
CA GLU A 256 -9.96 22.08 0.11
C GLU A 256 -8.86 22.52 -0.87
N VAL A 257 -8.99 22.08 -2.12
CA VAL A 257 -8.29 22.60 -3.30
C VAL A 257 -9.37 22.96 -4.33
N ARG A 258 -9.18 24.09 -5.00
CA ARG A 258 -10.14 24.67 -5.94
C ARG A 258 -9.39 25.23 -7.16
N ASP A 259 -10.01 25.09 -8.32
CA ASP A 259 -9.60 25.70 -9.58
C ASP A 259 -10.87 26.17 -10.31
N GLY A 260 -11.07 27.49 -10.38
CA GLY A 260 -12.35 28.08 -10.77
C GLY A 260 -13.54 27.53 -9.96
N GLU A 261 -14.53 26.99 -10.69
CA GLU A 261 -15.68 26.30 -10.09
C GLU A 261 -15.35 24.92 -9.53
N SER A 262 -14.38 24.23 -10.15
CA SER A 262 -13.99 22.86 -9.81
C SER A 262 -13.32 22.83 -8.45
N TYR A 263 -13.65 21.83 -7.64
CA TYR A 263 -13.01 21.67 -6.33
C TYR A 263 -12.97 20.21 -5.89
N ILE A 264 -12.05 19.95 -4.97
CA ILE A 264 -12.05 18.73 -4.17
C ILE A 264 -11.74 19.07 -2.71
N ARG A 265 -12.55 18.50 -1.81
CA ARG A 265 -12.54 18.74 -0.38
C ARG A 265 -12.42 17.42 0.35
N VAL A 266 -11.48 17.33 1.29
CA VAL A 266 -11.34 16.20 2.22
C VAL A 266 -11.65 16.68 3.64
N SER A 267 -12.48 15.93 4.35
CA SER A 267 -12.99 16.25 5.68
C SER A 267 -12.90 15.04 6.63
N PRO A 268 -12.85 15.25 7.96
CA PRO A 268 -12.76 14.14 8.93
C PRO A 268 -13.88 13.10 8.79
N SER A 269 -13.52 11.82 8.88
CA SER A 269 -14.47 10.71 8.99
C SER A 269 -13.80 9.45 9.55
N GLU A 270 -14.60 8.54 10.11
CA GLU A 270 -14.12 7.24 10.65
C GLU A 270 -13.98 6.16 9.56
N GLN A 271 -14.41 6.45 8.33
CA GLN A 271 -14.44 5.55 7.18
C GLN A 271 -14.24 6.34 5.89
N LEU A 272 -13.73 5.71 4.83
CA LEU A 272 -13.62 6.36 3.52
C LEU A 272 -15.01 6.50 2.89
N GLN A 273 -15.39 7.73 2.57
CA GLN A 273 -16.61 8.08 1.85
C GLN A 273 -16.26 9.06 0.73
N ILE A 274 -16.80 8.87 -0.47
CA ILE A 274 -16.55 9.71 -1.64
C ILE A 274 -17.89 10.11 -2.25
N ALA A 275 -18.14 11.42 -2.33
CA ALA A 275 -19.19 12.00 -3.16
C ALA A 275 -18.54 12.69 -4.35
N TYR A 276 -18.94 12.34 -5.57
CA TYR A 276 -18.37 12.88 -6.79
C TYR A 276 -19.48 13.38 -7.70
N THR A 277 -19.33 14.59 -8.22
CA THR A 277 -20.23 15.16 -9.22
C THR A 277 -19.43 15.63 -10.43
N ILE A 278 -19.78 15.10 -11.60
CA ILE A 278 -19.34 15.62 -12.90
C ILE A 278 -20.41 16.53 -13.47
N ASP A 279 -19.99 17.49 -14.29
CA ASP A 279 -20.88 18.46 -14.94
C ASP A 279 -20.26 18.83 -16.30
N TYR A 280 -20.66 18.10 -17.34
CA TYR A 280 -20.14 18.24 -18.71
C TYR A 280 -21.18 18.92 -19.61
N PRO A 281 -20.76 19.85 -20.50
CA PRO A 281 -21.64 20.51 -21.46
C PRO A 281 -21.93 19.58 -22.65
N HIS A 282 -22.57 18.44 -22.38
CA HIS A 282 -22.94 17.42 -23.36
C HIS A 282 -24.30 16.82 -22.99
N PRO A 283 -25.26 16.70 -23.92
CA PRO A 283 -26.66 16.40 -23.59
C PRO A 283 -26.89 15.03 -22.93
N LEU A 284 -25.99 14.06 -23.14
CA LEU A 284 -26.13 12.70 -22.58
C LEU A 284 -25.25 12.44 -21.36
N LEU A 285 -24.20 13.24 -21.17
CA LEU A 285 -23.34 13.15 -20.00
C LEU A 285 -23.84 14.09 -18.90
N GLY A 286 -24.01 15.37 -19.25
CA GLY A 286 -24.61 16.39 -18.40
C GLY A 286 -24.00 16.44 -16.99
N ARG A 287 -24.87 16.67 -16.01
CA ARG A 287 -24.55 16.57 -14.59
C ARG A 287 -24.89 15.19 -14.06
N GLN A 288 -23.89 14.44 -13.59
CA GLN A 288 -24.08 13.18 -12.88
C GLN A 288 -23.42 13.22 -11.52
N SER A 289 -24.07 12.63 -10.52
CA SER A 289 -23.52 12.45 -9.19
C SER A 289 -23.44 10.96 -8.83
N ALA A 290 -22.38 10.58 -8.14
CA ALA A 290 -22.22 9.29 -7.48
C ALA A 290 -21.82 9.54 -6.02
N SER A 291 -22.24 8.64 -5.13
CA SER A 291 -21.81 8.63 -3.74
C SER A 291 -21.54 7.20 -3.33
N TRP A 292 -20.38 6.99 -2.70
CA TRP A 292 -19.86 5.69 -2.35
C TRP A 292 -19.25 5.70 -0.96
N ARG A 293 -19.33 4.57 -0.28
CA ARG A 293 -18.77 4.33 1.04
C ARG A 293 -17.96 3.04 0.98
N PHE A 294 -16.74 3.08 1.48
CA PHE A 294 -15.92 1.88 1.58
C PHE A 294 -16.58 0.90 2.56
N SER A 295 -16.87 -0.31 2.07
CA SER A 295 -17.25 -1.47 2.86
C SER A 295 -16.89 -2.75 2.11
N ASP A 296 -17.06 -3.91 2.75
CA ASP A 296 -16.67 -5.17 2.16
C ASP A 296 -17.41 -5.46 0.83
N GLY A 297 -16.60 -5.75 -0.20
CA GLY A 297 -17.02 -5.88 -1.60
C GLY A 297 -17.70 -4.67 -2.24
N SER A 298 -17.83 -3.49 -1.59
CA SER A 298 -18.55 -2.36 -2.20
C SER A 298 -17.80 -1.79 -3.41
N PHE A 299 -16.46 -1.78 -3.38
CA PHE A 299 -15.67 -1.36 -4.54
C PHE A 299 -15.99 -2.21 -5.77
N GLU A 300 -16.03 -3.53 -5.64
CA GLU A 300 -16.35 -4.43 -6.75
C GLU A 300 -17.75 -4.18 -7.32
N ARG A 301 -18.77 -4.23 -6.45
CA ARG A 301 -20.18 -4.17 -6.86
C ARG A 301 -20.58 -2.82 -7.44
N GLU A 302 -19.90 -1.73 -7.03
CA GLU A 302 -20.37 -0.37 -7.26
C GLU A 302 -19.41 0.51 -8.08
N ILE A 303 -18.11 0.21 -8.10
CA ILE A 303 -17.09 1.10 -8.68
C ILE A 303 -16.21 0.39 -9.71
N ALA A 304 -15.74 -0.82 -9.44
CA ALA A 304 -14.67 -1.47 -10.19
C ALA A 304 -15.00 -1.64 -11.68
N GLY A 305 -16.24 -1.94 -12.03
CA GLY A 305 -16.67 -2.13 -13.42
C GLY A 305 -16.92 -0.86 -14.21
N ALA A 306 -16.82 0.34 -13.61
CA ALA A 306 -17.13 1.60 -14.28
C ALA A 306 -15.99 1.98 -15.24
N ARG A 307 -16.29 2.05 -16.53
CA ARG A 307 -15.28 2.28 -17.58
C ARG A 307 -14.93 3.75 -17.76
N THR A 308 -13.71 3.99 -18.25
CA THR A 308 -13.26 5.30 -18.72
C THR A 308 -14.07 5.78 -19.92
N PHE A 309 -14.02 7.07 -20.20
CA PHE A 309 -14.87 7.69 -21.21
C PHE A 309 -14.19 8.87 -21.90
N GLY A 310 -14.58 9.13 -23.15
CA GLY A 310 -14.08 10.24 -23.96
C GLY A 310 -15.04 10.61 -25.09
N PHE A 311 -14.73 11.71 -25.79
CA PHE A 311 -15.55 12.20 -26.91
C PHE A 311 -14.88 11.89 -28.25
N LEU A 312 -15.66 11.45 -29.23
CA LEU A 312 -15.16 11.14 -30.57
C LEU A 312 -14.51 12.35 -31.24
N LYS A 313 -15.05 13.55 -31.03
CA LYS A 313 -14.53 14.82 -31.56
C LYS A 313 -13.10 15.14 -31.09
N ASP A 314 -12.73 14.70 -29.89
CA ASP A 314 -11.41 14.95 -29.30
C ASP A 314 -10.37 13.92 -29.79
N LEU A 315 -10.81 12.78 -30.34
CA LEU A 315 -9.95 11.64 -30.69
C LEU A 315 -8.85 12.01 -31.70
N HIS A 316 -9.17 12.78 -32.73
CA HIS A 316 -8.19 13.21 -33.74
C HIS A 316 -7.08 14.09 -33.13
N GLN A 317 -7.45 15.00 -32.21
CA GLN A 317 -6.50 15.86 -31.51
C GLN A 317 -5.62 15.04 -30.55
N LEU A 318 -6.22 14.11 -29.80
CA LEU A 318 -5.49 13.20 -28.93
C LEU A 318 -4.48 12.35 -29.72
N GLN A 319 -4.89 11.76 -30.84
CA GLN A 319 -4.01 10.96 -31.70
C GLN A 319 -2.86 11.77 -32.31
N ALA A 320 -3.12 13.03 -32.70
CA ALA A 320 -2.08 13.96 -33.14
C ALA A 320 -1.06 14.29 -32.02
N MET A 321 -1.50 14.35 -30.76
CA MET A 321 -0.64 14.47 -29.57
C MET A 321 0.04 13.15 -29.16
N GLY A 322 -0.20 12.05 -29.88
CA GLY A 322 0.34 10.73 -29.57
C GLY A 322 -0.42 9.95 -28.49
N LEU A 323 -1.61 10.40 -28.14
CA LEU A 323 -2.51 9.82 -27.14
C LEU A 323 -3.66 9.02 -27.81
N ALA A 324 -4.42 8.29 -27.01
CA ALA A 324 -5.58 7.49 -27.40
C ALA A 324 -5.35 6.49 -28.57
N ARG A 325 -4.11 6.05 -28.82
CA ARG A 325 -3.78 5.13 -29.92
C ARG A 325 -4.24 3.69 -29.68
N GLY A 326 -4.44 3.29 -28.43
CA GLY A 326 -5.06 2.02 -28.04
C GLY A 326 -6.55 2.14 -27.68
N GLY A 327 -7.16 3.33 -27.86
CA GLY A 327 -8.57 3.57 -27.52
C GLY A 327 -9.53 2.83 -28.46
N SER A 328 -10.56 2.20 -27.90
CA SER A 328 -11.59 1.47 -28.66
C SER A 328 -12.91 1.40 -27.88
N LEU A 329 -14.00 1.03 -28.55
CA LEU A 329 -15.31 0.80 -27.88
C LEU A 329 -15.29 -0.37 -26.89
N ALA A 330 -14.26 -1.23 -26.94
CA ALA A 330 -14.06 -2.31 -25.97
C ALA A 330 -13.42 -1.82 -24.65
N ASN A 331 -12.76 -0.66 -24.67
CA ASN A 331 -12.00 -0.14 -23.53
C ASN A 331 -12.30 1.31 -23.11
N ALA A 332 -13.26 1.96 -23.77
CA ALA A 332 -13.77 3.26 -23.37
C ALA A 332 -15.24 3.42 -23.78
N ILE A 333 -15.99 4.20 -22.99
CA ILE A 333 -17.30 4.72 -23.39
C ILE A 333 -17.05 5.93 -24.29
N VAL A 334 -17.55 5.91 -25.53
CA VAL A 334 -17.32 6.97 -26.50
C VAL A 334 -18.62 7.71 -26.80
N PHE A 335 -18.59 9.02 -26.59
CA PHE A 335 -19.69 9.93 -26.92
C PHE A 335 -19.42 10.61 -28.27
N ASP A 336 -20.39 10.58 -29.20
CA ASP A 336 -20.48 11.58 -30.26
C ASP A 336 -21.39 12.74 -29.79
N ASP A 337 -21.62 13.77 -30.62
CA ASP A 337 -22.40 14.95 -30.22
C ASP A 337 -23.87 14.66 -29.84
N LYS A 338 -24.39 13.46 -30.15
CA LYS A 338 -25.82 13.10 -30.03
C LYS A 338 -26.10 11.75 -29.37
N ARG A 339 -25.15 10.83 -29.30
CA ARG A 339 -25.31 9.46 -28.77
C ARG A 339 -24.04 8.90 -28.11
N VAL A 340 -24.21 7.86 -27.32
CA VAL A 340 -23.14 6.93 -26.94
C VAL A 340 -22.95 5.92 -28.08
N LEU A 341 -21.70 5.61 -28.44
CA LEU A 341 -21.36 4.71 -29.54
C LEU A 341 -21.30 3.24 -29.15
N ASN A 342 -21.12 2.93 -27.86
CA ASN A 342 -21.10 1.56 -27.35
C ASN A 342 -22.51 0.96 -27.42
N LEU A 343 -22.68 -0.09 -28.24
CA LEU A 343 -23.98 -0.74 -28.48
C LEU A 343 -24.60 -1.32 -27.20
N ASP A 344 -23.78 -1.86 -26.30
CA ASP A 344 -24.22 -2.39 -25.00
C ASP A 344 -24.56 -1.29 -23.97
N GLY A 345 -24.40 -0.02 -24.33
CA GLY A 345 -24.70 1.13 -23.49
C GLY A 345 -23.81 1.23 -22.24
N PHE A 346 -24.42 1.62 -21.12
CA PHE A 346 -23.77 1.80 -19.83
C PHE A 346 -23.92 0.58 -18.92
N ARG A 347 -22.87 0.26 -18.17
CA ARG A 347 -22.90 -0.75 -17.08
C ARG A 347 -23.60 -0.23 -15.82
N PHE A 348 -23.68 1.09 -15.66
CA PHE A 348 -24.37 1.77 -14.55
C PHE A 348 -25.04 3.05 -15.04
N GLY A 349 -26.22 3.40 -14.52
CA GLY A 349 -26.92 4.65 -14.92
C GLY A 349 -26.14 5.95 -14.66
N ASN A 350 -25.11 5.91 -13.81
CA ASN A 350 -24.16 7.01 -13.56
C ASN A 350 -22.70 6.53 -13.69
N GLU A 351 -22.41 5.68 -14.68
CA GLU A 351 -21.10 5.04 -14.88
C GLU A 351 -19.94 6.05 -14.93
N CYS A 352 -20.10 7.20 -15.59
CA CYS A 352 -19.03 8.19 -15.71
C CYS A 352 -18.70 8.86 -14.36
N ALA A 353 -19.70 9.12 -13.51
CA ALA A 353 -19.48 9.61 -12.15
C ALA A 353 -18.84 8.53 -11.23
N ARG A 354 -19.21 7.25 -11.41
CA ARG A 354 -18.56 6.12 -10.71
C ARG A 354 -17.10 5.94 -11.14
N HIS A 355 -16.80 6.12 -12.44
CA HIS A 355 -15.43 6.09 -12.94
C HIS A 355 -14.56 7.20 -12.32
N LYS A 356 -15.10 8.42 -12.12
CA LYS A 356 -14.34 9.46 -11.43
C LYS A 356 -14.10 9.19 -9.93
N ILE A 357 -14.92 8.35 -9.28
CA ILE A 357 -14.62 7.78 -7.96
C ILE A 357 -13.47 6.76 -8.05
N LEU A 358 -13.46 5.91 -9.08
CA LEU A 358 -12.38 4.95 -9.36
C LEU A 358 -11.04 5.67 -9.56
N ASP A 359 -11.00 6.67 -10.44
CA ASP A 359 -9.82 7.53 -10.68
C ASP A 359 -9.29 8.15 -9.38
N LEU A 360 -10.19 8.77 -8.61
CA LEU A 360 -9.85 9.38 -7.32
C LEU A 360 -9.33 8.36 -6.30
N MET A 361 -9.82 7.12 -6.30
CA MET A 361 -9.26 6.08 -5.43
C MET A 361 -7.82 5.71 -5.83
N GLY A 362 -7.53 5.66 -7.13
CA GLY A 362 -6.18 5.48 -7.66
C GLY A 362 -5.24 6.60 -7.23
N ASP A 363 -5.64 7.84 -7.46
CA ASP A 363 -4.83 9.02 -7.11
C ASP A 363 -4.67 9.17 -5.58
N LEU A 364 -5.71 8.92 -4.81
CA LEU A 364 -5.67 8.95 -3.34
C LEU A 364 -4.72 7.87 -2.78
N SER A 365 -4.55 6.75 -3.49
CA SER A 365 -3.58 5.72 -3.11
C SER A 365 -2.13 6.24 -3.11
N LEU A 366 -1.83 7.37 -3.78
CA LEU A 366 -0.51 8.01 -3.81
C LEU A 366 -0.15 8.77 -2.52
N VAL A 367 -1.08 8.90 -1.57
CA VAL A 367 -0.75 9.09 -0.14
C VAL A 367 0.12 7.91 0.36
N GLY A 368 -0.03 6.74 -0.26
CA GLY A 368 0.69 5.49 0.00
C GLY A 368 0.46 4.93 1.40
N ARG A 369 -0.77 5.10 1.88
CA ARG A 369 -1.42 4.33 2.96
C ARG A 369 -2.94 4.59 2.86
N PRO A 370 -3.81 3.70 3.36
CA PRO A 370 -5.25 3.93 3.28
C PRO A 370 -5.69 5.15 4.10
N VAL A 371 -6.73 5.86 3.63
CA VAL A 371 -7.19 7.14 4.16
C VAL A 371 -8.58 6.99 4.78
N LEU A 372 -8.78 7.50 6.01
CA LEU A 372 -10.09 7.67 6.64
C LEU A 372 -10.52 9.14 6.53
N ALA A 373 -11.48 9.39 5.64
CA ALA A 373 -12.00 10.72 5.36
C ALA A 373 -13.33 10.67 4.58
N ARG A 374 -14.09 11.76 4.64
CA ARG A 374 -15.13 12.06 3.65
C ARG A 374 -14.52 12.97 2.59
N ILE A 375 -14.57 12.57 1.33
CA ILE A 375 -14.15 13.37 0.18
C ILE A 375 -15.39 13.80 -0.61
N GLU A 376 -15.37 15.05 -1.05
CA GLU A 376 -16.38 15.66 -1.92
C GLU A 376 -15.66 16.29 -3.10
N ALA A 377 -16.05 15.93 -4.32
CA ALA A 377 -15.43 16.38 -5.56
C ALA A 377 -16.51 16.90 -6.54
N TYR A 378 -16.25 18.06 -7.14
CA TYR A 378 -17.09 18.66 -8.17
C TYR A 378 -16.21 19.09 -9.35
N LYS A 379 -16.50 18.56 -10.55
CA LYS A 379 -15.74 18.82 -11.79
C LYS A 379 -14.22 18.64 -11.64
N ALA A 380 -13.79 17.77 -10.72
CA ALA A 380 -12.37 17.49 -10.48
C ALA A 380 -11.82 16.44 -11.47
N GLY A 381 -10.51 16.26 -11.42
CA GLY A 381 -9.75 15.28 -12.19
C GLY A 381 -8.35 15.13 -11.61
N HIS A 382 -7.48 14.36 -12.25
CA HIS A 382 -6.16 13.97 -11.74
C HIS A 382 -5.30 15.14 -11.23
N THR A 383 -5.34 16.30 -11.88
CA THR A 383 -4.65 17.51 -11.42
C THR A 383 -5.13 17.97 -10.03
N LEU A 384 -6.43 18.12 -9.83
CA LEU A 384 -7.02 18.49 -8.53
C LEU A 384 -6.85 17.36 -7.49
N HIS A 385 -6.92 16.09 -7.91
CA HIS A 385 -6.65 14.95 -7.04
C HIS A 385 -5.19 14.98 -6.52
N ASN A 386 -4.21 15.19 -7.42
CA ASN A 386 -2.81 15.28 -7.06
C ASN A 386 -2.51 16.47 -6.15
N LEU A 387 -3.06 17.65 -6.46
CA LEU A 387 -2.93 18.84 -5.62
C LEU A 387 -3.50 18.60 -4.21
N LEU A 388 -4.64 17.92 -4.08
CA LEU A 388 -5.19 17.53 -2.79
C LEU A 388 -4.27 16.57 -2.04
N VAL A 389 -3.79 15.52 -2.69
CA VAL A 389 -2.92 14.51 -2.08
C VAL A 389 -1.61 15.16 -1.60
N ARG A 390 -0.97 15.99 -2.43
CA ARG A 390 0.23 16.75 -2.06
C ARG A 390 -0.03 17.69 -0.88
N LYS A 391 -1.13 18.45 -0.91
CA LYS A 391 -1.52 19.37 0.17
C LYS A 391 -1.82 18.62 1.48
N LEU A 392 -2.46 17.45 1.40
CA LEU A 392 -2.74 16.59 2.55
C LEU A 392 -1.43 16.07 3.17
N VAL A 393 -0.53 15.49 2.36
CA VAL A 393 0.78 14.99 2.84
C VAL A 393 1.63 16.12 3.44
N ALA A 394 1.61 17.32 2.84
CA ALA A 394 2.36 18.49 3.30
C ALA A 394 1.76 19.18 4.57
N THR A 395 0.59 18.75 5.07
CA THR A 395 -0.06 19.35 6.26
C THR A 395 -0.25 18.33 7.39
N PRO A 396 0.86 17.92 8.07
CA PRO A 396 0.80 16.92 9.14
C PRO A 396 0.00 17.35 10.38
N ASP A 397 -0.34 18.64 10.54
CA ASP A 397 -1.26 19.11 11.58
C ASP A 397 -2.74 18.78 11.30
N ARG A 398 -3.06 18.34 10.08
CA ARG A 398 -4.43 18.10 9.61
C ARG A 398 -4.80 16.64 9.49
N TYR A 399 -3.87 15.73 9.78
CA TYR A 399 -4.14 14.30 9.86
C TYR A 399 -3.42 13.65 11.04
N GLN A 400 -3.82 12.42 11.36
CA GLN A 400 -3.14 11.56 12.33
C GLN A 400 -2.78 10.25 11.65
N ILE A 401 -1.56 9.76 11.89
CA ILE A 401 -1.20 8.39 11.53
C ILE A 401 -1.62 7.48 12.68
N ILE A 402 -2.62 6.65 12.44
CA ILE A 402 -3.15 5.71 13.42
C ILE A 402 -2.85 4.27 13.01
N ARG A 403 -2.59 3.40 13.98
CA ARG A 403 -2.46 1.96 13.75
C ARG A 403 -3.83 1.40 13.35
N ALA A 404 -3.87 0.60 12.29
CA ALA A 404 -5.10 -0.05 11.85
C ALA A 404 -5.61 -1.05 12.91
N ALA A 405 -6.90 -0.98 13.23
CA ALA A 405 -7.52 -1.70 14.34
C ALA A 405 -8.50 -2.78 13.86
N ALA A 406 -8.54 -3.91 14.57
CA ALA A 406 -9.39 -5.07 14.27
C ALA A 406 -10.89 -4.78 14.05
N VAL A 407 -11.39 -3.67 14.60
CA VAL A 407 -12.82 -3.33 14.64
C VAL A 407 -13.32 -2.73 13.31
N ASN A 408 -12.40 -2.41 12.38
CA ASN A 408 -12.72 -2.06 10.99
C ASN A 408 -12.04 -3.03 10.00
N PRO A 409 -12.30 -4.36 10.09
CA PRO A 409 -11.61 -5.34 9.25
C PRO A 409 -12.11 -5.32 7.81
N GLY A 410 -13.31 -4.77 7.57
CA GLY A 410 -13.86 -4.53 6.23
C GLY A 410 -13.29 -3.31 5.51
N LEU A 411 -12.34 -2.57 6.10
CA LEU A 411 -11.59 -1.52 5.43
C LEU A 411 -10.27 -2.10 4.90
N PHE A 412 -10.23 -2.33 3.59
CA PHE A 412 -9.04 -2.75 2.84
C PHE A 412 -8.47 -4.13 3.26
N ASN A 413 -9.30 -5.11 3.59
CA ASN A 413 -8.83 -6.46 3.90
C ASN A 413 -9.76 -7.48 3.22
N PHE A 414 -9.18 -8.48 2.55
CA PHE A 414 -9.95 -9.61 2.03
C PHE A 414 -10.52 -10.44 3.18
N PRO A 415 -11.81 -10.81 3.15
CA PRO A 415 -12.26 -12.04 3.74
C PRO A 415 -11.77 -13.22 2.88
N ASP A 416 -11.33 -14.30 3.50
CA ASP A 416 -11.06 -15.57 2.81
C ASP A 416 -12.37 -16.20 2.30
N GLN A 417 -12.87 -15.73 1.15
CA GLN A 417 -13.99 -16.37 0.42
C GLN A 417 -13.50 -17.06 -0.87
N ILE A 418 -12.43 -17.84 -0.75
CA ILE A 418 -12.12 -18.91 -1.69
C ILE A 418 -13.09 -20.06 -1.41
N ALA A 419 -14.31 -19.97 -1.95
CA ALA A 419 -15.30 -21.05 -1.91
C ALA A 419 -16.11 -21.19 -3.22
N ASN A 420 -16.63 -20.08 -3.78
CA ASN A 420 -17.65 -20.14 -4.83
C ASN A 420 -17.32 -19.32 -6.10
N LEU A 421 -16.13 -19.51 -6.68
CA LEU A 421 -15.83 -19.07 -8.04
C LEU A 421 -15.31 -20.25 -8.89
N ARG A 422 -16.25 -21.08 -9.34
CA ARG A 422 -16.06 -21.92 -10.54
C ARG A 422 -16.59 -21.15 -11.75
N SER A 423 -15.90 -21.31 -12.88
CA SER A 423 -16.26 -20.83 -14.23
C SER A 423 -16.65 -19.35 -14.38
N MET A 424 -15.64 -18.51 -14.62
CA MET A 424 -15.71 -17.57 -15.75
C MET A 424 -14.52 -17.88 -16.68
N PRO A 425 -14.73 -17.94 -18.01
CA PRO A 425 -13.62 -18.09 -18.95
C PRO A 425 -12.79 -16.81 -18.96
N MET A 426 -11.47 -16.94 -18.89
CA MET A 426 -10.57 -15.84 -19.24
C MET A 426 -10.75 -15.56 -20.74
N PRO A 427 -10.83 -14.28 -21.18
CA PRO A 427 -10.61 -13.97 -22.59
C PRO A 427 -9.18 -14.40 -22.97
N LEU A 428 -9.07 -15.04 -24.14
CA LEU A 428 -7.82 -15.49 -24.74
C LEU A 428 -6.97 -14.31 -25.25
#